data_AF-A0A832XMD7-F1
#
_entry.id   AF-A0A832XMD7-F1
#
_cell.length_a   1.000
_cell.length_b   1.000
_cell.length_c   1.000
_cell.angle_alpha   90.00
_cell.angle_beta   90.00
_cell.angle_gamma   90.00
#
_symmetry.space_group_name_H-M   'P 1'
#
loop_
_entity.id
_entity.type
_entity.pdbx_description
1 polymer ?
#
loop_
_entity_poly.entity_id
_entity_poly.type
_entity_poly.pdbx_seq_one_letter_code
_entity_poly.pdbx_strand_id
1 'polypeptide(L)'
;MVATRPEASEGTVLKGIAERADEGPASQQIPPQMMPEWASAVTDDATVQTHFSSLRSASISQQKVESRPISSSEIDQQILPGLDQNPITQSLSSEERQLHRHACGKSVSPLDEPRPDAAVIPNLPEMVALAQLADSYILAQGGDELFIVDQHALHERIRYERLREQMISWDGQELMAPIVISLGAREKEAANSGESRLSELGISFAVTEEGIAITSVPEVLVGSDGLEDFLHDLLIELASAPDGAEEIDAVIELRDHVAFMRSCRGSVKANERLSLAEMRRLLEDMRTIANPWACVHGRPTVLRLTMDHLDRHFGRHG
;
A
#
# COMPACT_ATOMS: atom_id res chain seq x y z
N MET A 1 11.38 14.59 10.80
CA MET A 1 11.18 13.19 11.23
C MET A 1 9.77 13.07 11.79
N VAL A 2 8.82 12.66 10.95
CA VAL A 2 7.43 12.42 11.35
C VAL A 2 7.25 10.89 11.36
N ALA A 3 6.78 10.35 12.48
CA ALA A 3 6.59 8.92 12.65
C ALA A 3 5.46 8.40 11.75
N THR A 4 5.78 7.52 10.80
CA THR A 4 4.83 6.89 9.84
C THR A 4 4.49 5.45 10.19
N ARG A 5 4.84 4.98 11.40
CA ARG A 5 4.33 3.72 11.93
C ARG A 5 2.95 3.97 12.55
N PRO A 6 1.90 3.23 12.18
CA PRO A 6 0.75 3.13 13.05
C PRO A 6 1.19 2.31 14.28
N GLU A 7 1.34 2.96 15.42
CA GLU A 7 1.27 2.26 16.69
C GLU A 7 -0.13 1.64 16.78
N ALA A 8 -0.20 0.35 17.10
CA ALA A 8 -1.46 -0.31 17.40
C ALA A 8 -2.00 0.28 18.70
N SER A 9 -2.76 1.37 18.61
CA SER A 9 -3.54 1.87 19.73
C SER A 9 -4.65 0.87 20.00
N GLU A 10 -4.66 0.32 21.21
CA GLU A 10 -5.76 -0.49 21.74
C GLU A 10 -7.10 0.23 21.54
N GLY A 11 -8.06 -0.47 20.93
CA GLY A 11 -9.48 -0.11 20.97
C GLY A 11 -9.99 0.84 19.87
N THR A 12 -10.01 0.41 18.61
CA THR A 12 -11.01 0.96 17.67
C THR A 12 -12.31 0.19 17.84
N VAL A 13 -13.19 0.69 18.72
CA VAL A 13 -14.58 0.22 18.82
C VAL A 13 -15.39 0.92 17.74
N LEU A 14 -15.96 0.15 16.81
CA LEU A 14 -16.93 0.64 15.82
C LEU A 14 -18.19 1.13 16.56
N LYS A 15 -18.37 2.44 16.68
CA LYS A 15 -19.61 3.02 17.24
C LYS A 15 -20.67 3.16 16.14
N GLY A 16 -21.72 2.35 16.28
CA GLY A 16 -22.97 2.50 15.57
C GLY A 16 -23.75 3.74 16.03
N ILE A 17 -24.53 4.26 15.08
CA ILE A 17 -25.38 5.45 15.13
C ILE A 17 -26.39 5.39 16.28
N ALA A 18 -26.37 6.38 17.19
CA ALA A 18 -27.52 7.11 17.74
C ALA A 18 -27.15 7.81 19.07
N GLU A 19 -26.93 9.12 19.04
CA GLU A 19 -27.02 9.97 20.23
C GLU A 19 -28.26 10.87 20.08
N ARG A 20 -29.27 10.61 20.91
CA ARG A 20 -30.28 11.60 21.30
C ARG A 20 -30.39 11.59 22.82
N ALA A 21 -29.99 12.73 23.37
CA ALA A 21 -30.42 13.44 24.57
C ALA A 21 -30.83 12.64 25.84
N ASP A 22 -30.10 13.01 26.88
CA ASP A 22 -30.29 12.89 28.32
C ASP A 22 -31.68 13.34 28.81
N GLU A 23 -32.43 12.45 29.49
CA GLU A 23 -33.39 12.75 30.57
C GLU A 23 -33.57 11.48 31.44
N GLY A 24 -33.29 11.54 32.75
CA GLY A 24 -33.74 10.55 33.73
C GLY A 24 -34.96 11.05 34.53
N PRO A 25 -35.44 10.32 35.56
CA PRO A 25 -35.69 8.88 35.64
C PRO A 25 -37.21 8.59 35.77
N ALA A 26 -37.69 7.46 35.26
CA ALA A 26 -39.03 6.98 35.56
C ALA A 26 -39.00 5.51 35.99
N SER A 27 -39.34 5.30 37.27
CA SER A 27 -39.56 3.99 37.88
C SER A 27 -40.76 3.32 37.23
N GLN A 28 -40.55 2.15 36.62
CA GLN A 28 -41.63 1.21 36.31
C GLN A 28 -41.21 -0.19 36.76
N GLN A 29 -42.02 -0.73 37.67
CA GLN A 29 -41.88 -2.07 38.25
C GLN A 29 -42.19 -3.14 37.19
N ILE A 30 -41.30 -4.10 37.04
CA ILE A 30 -41.49 -5.31 36.22
C ILE A 30 -41.69 -6.51 37.18
N PRO A 31 -42.69 -7.38 36.96
CA PRO A 31 -42.98 -8.53 37.83
C PRO A 31 -41.87 -9.60 37.79
N PRO A 32 -41.78 -10.48 38.81
CA PRO A 32 -40.62 -11.36 38.99
C PRO A 32 -40.58 -12.43 37.89
N GLN A 33 -39.58 -12.33 37.01
CA GLN A 33 -39.19 -13.44 36.14
C GLN A 33 -38.18 -14.33 36.87
N MET A 34 -38.47 -15.63 36.86
CA MET A 34 -37.70 -16.73 37.43
C MET A 34 -36.22 -16.63 37.07
N MET A 35 -35.36 -16.64 38.09
CA MET A 35 -33.93 -16.85 37.91
C MET A 35 -33.64 -18.32 37.53
N PRO A 36 -32.75 -18.58 36.56
CA PRO A 36 -32.29 -19.94 36.28
C PRO A 36 -31.36 -20.47 37.39
N GLU A 37 -31.43 -21.77 37.65
CA GLU A 37 -30.83 -22.49 38.79
C GLU A 37 -29.28 -22.40 38.91
N TRP A 38 -28.55 -21.89 37.92
CA TRP A 38 -27.10 -21.73 38.01
C TRP A 38 -26.66 -20.46 38.78
N ALA A 39 -27.59 -19.58 39.13
CA ALA A 39 -27.32 -18.33 39.88
C ALA A 39 -27.60 -18.44 41.39
N SER A 40 -27.79 -19.65 41.94
CA SER A 40 -27.96 -19.89 43.39
C SER A 40 -26.69 -20.52 43.98
N ALA A 41 -25.61 -19.75 44.06
CA ALA A 41 -24.43 -20.12 44.87
C ALA A 41 -23.61 -18.90 45.29
N VAL A 42 -24.26 -17.76 45.55
CA VAL A 42 -23.59 -16.62 46.21
C VAL A 42 -24.63 -15.92 47.08
N THR A 43 -24.94 -16.50 48.23
CA THR A 43 -25.20 -15.77 49.48
C THR A 43 -25.14 -16.75 50.63
N ASP A 44 -24.60 -16.27 51.74
CA ASP A 44 -24.50 -16.91 53.06
C ASP A 44 -23.29 -17.82 53.28
N ASP A 45 -22.10 -17.23 53.35
CA ASP A 45 -21.34 -17.34 54.61
C ASP A 45 -20.29 -16.24 54.80
N ALA A 46 -20.15 -15.81 56.05
CA ALA A 46 -19.30 -14.72 56.48
C ALA A 46 -17.84 -15.15 56.68
N THR A 47 -16.92 -14.28 56.24
CA THR A 47 -15.55 -14.04 56.74
C THR A 47 -14.73 -15.25 57.23
N VAL A 48 -13.75 -15.67 56.43
CA VAL A 48 -12.49 -16.21 56.98
C VAL A 48 -11.33 -15.66 56.17
N GLN A 49 -10.66 -14.63 56.72
CA GLN A 49 -9.30 -14.32 56.30
C GLN A 49 -8.39 -15.49 56.72
N THR A 50 -7.79 -16.16 55.75
CA THR A 50 -6.63 -17.02 56.00
C THR A 50 -5.43 -16.44 55.25
N HIS A 51 -4.57 -15.76 56.01
CA HIS A 51 -3.20 -15.53 55.61
C HIS A 51 -2.52 -16.88 55.41
N PHE A 52 -2.17 -17.20 54.16
CA PHE A 52 -1.26 -18.30 53.87
C PHE A 52 -0.03 -17.72 53.16
N SER A 53 0.97 -17.35 53.96
CA SER A 53 2.33 -17.10 53.48
C SER A 53 2.94 -18.45 53.05
N SER A 54 2.81 -18.77 51.77
CA SER A 54 3.62 -19.80 51.14
C SER A 54 4.56 -19.14 50.14
N LEU A 55 5.85 -19.19 50.45
CA LEU A 55 6.93 -18.91 49.52
C LEU A 55 6.81 -19.90 48.36
N ARG A 56 6.06 -19.53 47.31
CA ARG A 56 6.20 -20.20 46.02
C ARG A 56 7.55 -19.77 45.47
N SER A 57 8.51 -20.68 45.56
CA SER A 57 9.63 -20.71 44.62
C SER A 57 9.02 -20.57 43.22
N ALA A 58 9.27 -19.44 42.58
CA ALA A 58 8.90 -19.23 41.19
C ALA A 58 9.73 -20.22 40.36
N SER A 59 9.23 -21.43 40.18
CA SER A 59 9.60 -22.23 39.04
C SER A 59 9.12 -21.43 37.84
N ILE A 60 10.06 -20.73 37.19
CA ILE A 60 9.87 -20.18 35.86
C ILE A 60 9.56 -21.40 34.99
N SER A 61 8.27 -21.69 34.85
CA SER A 61 7.81 -22.61 33.82
C SER A 61 8.19 -21.92 32.53
N GLN A 62 9.26 -22.38 31.89
CA GLN A 62 9.56 -21.99 30.53
C GLN A 62 8.35 -22.42 29.71
N GLN A 63 7.42 -21.49 29.44
CA GLN A 63 6.37 -21.72 28.46
C GLN A 63 7.10 -22.03 27.16
N LYS A 64 7.10 -23.31 26.79
CA LYS A 64 7.56 -23.77 25.50
C LYS A 64 6.59 -23.17 24.49
N VAL A 65 6.94 -22.01 23.93
CA VAL A 65 6.24 -21.44 22.79
C VAL A 65 6.47 -22.41 21.64
N GLU A 66 5.53 -23.30 21.40
CA GLU A 66 5.59 -24.17 20.23
C GLU A 66 5.41 -23.27 19.00
N SER A 67 6.45 -23.21 18.16
CA SER A 67 6.44 -22.43 16.92
C SER A 67 5.30 -22.95 16.04
N ARG A 68 4.39 -22.05 15.65
CA ARG A 68 3.26 -22.42 14.79
C ARG A 68 3.78 -22.84 13.40
N PRO A 69 3.10 -23.76 12.70
CA PRO A 69 3.56 -24.21 11.39
C PRO A 69 3.51 -23.07 10.37
N ILE A 70 4.53 -23.01 9.51
CA ILE A 70 4.56 -22.12 8.35
C ILE A 70 3.86 -22.84 7.19
N SER A 71 2.84 -22.22 6.62
CA SER A 71 2.07 -22.73 5.50
C SER A 71 2.91 -22.73 4.23
N SER A 72 2.80 -23.79 3.43
CA SER A 72 3.34 -23.84 2.07
C SER A 72 2.25 -23.51 1.05
N SER A 73 2.56 -22.72 0.02
CA SER A 73 1.64 -22.51 -1.10
C SER A 73 1.67 -23.70 -2.06
N GLU A 74 0.50 -24.19 -2.46
CA GLU A 74 0.39 -25.23 -3.49
C GLU A 74 0.76 -24.65 -4.86
N ILE A 75 1.30 -25.52 -5.72
CA ILE A 75 1.95 -25.14 -6.99
C ILE A 75 0.93 -24.67 -8.04
N ASP A 76 -0.32 -25.12 -7.96
CA ASP A 76 -1.39 -24.73 -8.89
C ASP A 76 -2.58 -24.14 -8.14
N GLN A 77 -2.78 -22.82 -8.29
CA GLN A 77 -4.04 -22.19 -7.94
C GLN A 77 -5.12 -22.65 -8.94
N GLN A 78 -5.86 -23.70 -8.58
CA GLN A 78 -7.01 -24.13 -9.39
C GLN A 78 -8.22 -23.27 -9.06
N ILE A 79 -8.88 -22.74 -10.09
CA ILE A 79 -10.18 -22.08 -9.94
C ILE A 79 -11.16 -23.14 -9.45
N LEU A 80 -11.95 -22.84 -8.42
CA LEU A 80 -13.07 -23.69 -8.03
C LEU A 80 -14.00 -23.88 -9.24
N PRO A 81 -14.31 -25.13 -9.65
CA PRO A 81 -15.10 -25.37 -10.85
C PRO A 81 -16.47 -24.70 -10.74
N GLY A 82 -16.80 -23.85 -11.73
CA GLY A 82 -18.08 -23.12 -11.81
C GLY A 82 -18.05 -21.65 -11.41
N LEU A 83 -16.89 -21.06 -11.06
CA LEU A 83 -16.77 -19.60 -10.94
C LEU A 83 -16.57 -18.95 -12.32
N ASP A 84 -17.37 -17.93 -12.62
CA ASP A 84 -17.18 -17.06 -13.79
C ASP A 84 -15.82 -16.36 -13.72
N GLN A 85 -15.19 -16.14 -14.88
CA GLN A 85 -13.89 -15.46 -15.00
C GLN A 85 -13.94 -13.95 -14.77
N ASN A 86 -15.12 -13.40 -14.46
CA ASN A 86 -15.29 -11.98 -14.28
C ASN A 86 -14.66 -11.53 -12.95
N PRO A 87 -14.03 -10.34 -12.92
CA PRO A 87 -13.43 -9.81 -11.70
C PRO A 87 -14.50 -9.71 -10.61
N ILE A 88 -14.21 -10.31 -9.46
CA ILE A 88 -15.14 -10.41 -8.34
C ILE A 88 -15.19 -9.09 -7.56
N THR A 89 -14.15 -8.24 -7.67
CA THR A 89 -14.11 -6.96 -6.97
C THR A 89 -14.85 -5.86 -7.74
N GLN A 90 -15.43 -4.94 -6.98
CA GLN A 90 -16.01 -3.74 -7.55
C GLN A 90 -14.93 -2.89 -8.20
N SER A 91 -15.26 -2.21 -9.29
CA SER A 91 -14.39 -1.20 -9.87
C SER A 91 -14.05 -0.13 -8.83
N LEU A 92 -12.86 0.45 -8.94
CA LEU A 92 -12.44 1.61 -8.15
C LEU A 92 -13.54 2.68 -8.11
N SER A 93 -13.73 3.29 -6.94
CA SER A 93 -14.63 4.43 -6.73
C SER A 93 -14.22 5.62 -7.59
N SER A 94 -15.08 6.63 -7.75
CA SER A 94 -14.72 7.85 -8.48
C SER A 94 -13.51 8.57 -7.88
N GLU A 95 -13.41 8.58 -6.55
CA GLU A 95 -12.30 9.17 -5.81
C GLU A 95 -11.00 8.38 -6.03
N GLU A 96 -11.10 7.05 -6.05
CA GLU A 96 -9.97 6.16 -6.36
C GLU A 96 -9.48 6.33 -7.79
N ARG A 97 -10.38 6.42 -8.76
CA ARG A 97 -10.00 6.69 -10.16
C ARG A 97 -9.32 8.04 -10.32
N GLN A 98 -9.69 9.04 -9.52
CA GLN A 98 -9.04 10.34 -9.55
C GLN A 98 -7.60 10.26 -9.01
N LEU A 99 -7.39 9.51 -7.93
CA LEU A 99 -6.05 9.27 -7.38
C LEU A 99 -5.17 8.51 -8.39
N HIS A 100 -5.74 7.48 -9.04
CA HIS A 100 -5.02 6.63 -10.00
C HIS A 100 -5.27 7.03 -11.46
N ARG A 101 -5.50 8.31 -11.76
CA ARG A 101 -5.79 8.78 -13.14
C ARG A 101 -4.69 8.37 -14.14
N HIS A 102 -3.44 8.39 -13.67
CA HIS A 102 -2.26 8.03 -14.46
C HIS A 102 -1.96 6.52 -14.45
N ALA A 103 -2.82 5.68 -13.86
CA ALA A 103 -2.64 4.24 -13.92
C ALA A 103 -3.06 3.64 -15.28
N CYS A 104 -3.37 4.46 -16.28
CA CYS A 104 -3.59 4.02 -17.65
C CYS A 104 -2.27 3.55 -18.28
N GLY A 105 -2.28 2.35 -18.88
CA GLY A 105 -1.09 1.76 -19.49
C GLY A 105 -1.04 0.26 -19.34
N LYS A 106 -0.10 -0.38 -20.03
CA LYS A 106 0.20 -1.81 -19.82
C LYS A 106 0.92 -1.95 -18.48
N SER A 107 0.45 -2.88 -17.64
CA SER A 107 1.21 -3.32 -16.47
C SER A 107 2.51 -3.98 -16.90
N VAL A 108 3.56 -3.77 -16.12
CA VAL A 108 4.82 -4.49 -16.24
C VAL A 108 4.77 -5.64 -15.22
N SER A 109 5.19 -6.84 -15.62
CA SER A 109 5.27 -7.95 -14.68
C SER A 109 6.31 -7.63 -13.60
N PRO A 110 6.03 -7.89 -12.31
CA PRO A 110 7.03 -7.75 -11.25
C PRO A 110 8.33 -8.51 -11.52
N LEU A 111 8.29 -9.56 -12.35
CA LEU A 111 9.47 -10.34 -12.72
C LEU A 111 10.41 -9.61 -13.68
N ASP A 112 9.88 -8.71 -14.51
CA ASP A 112 10.61 -7.93 -15.50
C ASP A 112 11.22 -6.65 -14.90
N GLU A 113 10.79 -6.27 -13.70
CA GLU A 113 11.34 -5.13 -12.97
C GLU A 113 12.80 -5.40 -12.56
N PRO A 114 13.69 -4.39 -12.66
CA PRO A 114 15.10 -4.53 -12.34
C PRO A 114 15.27 -5.01 -10.89
N ARG A 115 16.22 -5.92 -10.68
CA ARG A 115 16.52 -6.43 -9.34
C ARG A 115 17.28 -5.36 -8.56
N PRO A 116 16.84 -5.02 -7.34
CA PRO A 116 17.54 -4.05 -6.52
C PRO A 116 18.87 -4.64 -6.02
N ASP A 117 19.94 -3.84 -6.08
CA ASP A 117 21.24 -4.16 -5.47
C ASP A 117 21.26 -3.92 -3.95
N ALA A 118 20.24 -3.25 -3.40
CA ALA A 118 20.24 -2.68 -2.05
C ALA A 118 19.63 -3.57 -0.95
N ALA A 119 20.19 -3.42 0.27
CA ALA A 119 19.95 -4.20 1.47
C ALA A 119 18.53 -4.04 2.06
N VAL A 120 18.06 -5.07 2.77
CA VAL A 120 16.77 -5.12 3.48
C VAL A 120 16.60 -3.89 4.38
N ILE A 121 15.71 -2.97 4.00
CA ILE A 121 15.55 -1.66 4.68
C ILE A 121 14.61 -1.75 5.89
N PRO A 122 13.41 -2.36 5.78
CA PRO A 122 12.49 -2.46 6.89
C PRO A 122 12.59 -3.83 7.59
N ASN A 123 12.42 -3.85 8.92
CA ASN A 123 12.33 -5.08 9.70
C ASN A 123 10.98 -5.79 9.45
N LEU A 124 10.83 -6.38 8.25
CA LEU A 124 9.76 -7.30 7.91
C LEU A 124 10.27 -8.74 7.98
N PRO A 125 9.45 -9.68 8.48
CA PRO A 125 9.77 -11.10 8.40
C PRO A 125 9.84 -11.53 6.93
N GLU A 126 10.53 -12.64 6.69
CA GLU A 126 10.39 -13.33 5.41
C GLU A 126 8.95 -13.80 5.27
N MET A 127 8.38 -13.59 4.08
CA MET A 127 6.99 -13.88 3.81
C MET A 127 6.86 -15.00 2.78
N VAL A 128 5.98 -15.96 3.07
CA VAL A 128 5.58 -16.99 2.14
C VAL A 128 4.24 -16.55 1.52
N ALA A 129 4.25 -16.22 0.22
CA ALA A 129 3.02 -16.01 -0.53
C ALA A 129 2.19 -17.30 -0.49
N LEU A 130 0.94 -17.21 -0.03
CA LEU A 130 0.03 -18.34 0.13
C LEU A 130 -0.93 -18.44 -1.04
N ALA A 131 -1.64 -17.35 -1.33
CA ALA A 131 -2.67 -17.27 -2.35
C ALA A 131 -2.92 -15.83 -2.79
N GLN A 132 -3.57 -15.68 -3.93
CA GLN A 132 -4.19 -14.42 -4.35
C GLN A 132 -5.67 -14.44 -3.98
N LEU A 133 -6.18 -13.34 -3.44
CA LEU A 133 -7.60 -13.13 -3.13
C LEU A 133 -8.18 -12.09 -4.08
N ALA A 134 -9.26 -12.46 -4.77
CA ALA A 134 -10.05 -11.60 -5.65
C ALA A 134 -9.19 -10.84 -6.69
N ASP A 135 -8.15 -11.49 -7.21
CA ASP A 135 -7.21 -10.96 -8.19
C ASP A 135 -6.61 -9.59 -7.80
N SER A 136 -6.59 -9.25 -6.50
CA SER A 136 -6.24 -7.91 -6.01
C SER A 136 -5.38 -7.91 -4.74
N TYR A 137 -5.52 -8.93 -3.90
CA TYR A 137 -4.78 -9.04 -2.65
C TYR A 137 -3.87 -10.25 -2.62
N ILE A 138 -2.66 -10.07 -2.13
CA ILE A 138 -1.73 -11.16 -1.84
C ILE A 138 -1.91 -11.54 -0.37
N LEU A 139 -2.21 -12.81 -0.12
CA LEU A 139 -2.19 -13.39 1.21
C LEU A 139 -0.82 -14.00 1.45
N ALA A 140 -0.14 -13.59 2.52
CA ALA A 140 1.18 -14.11 2.85
C ALA A 140 1.30 -14.39 4.34
N GLN A 141 2.03 -15.45 4.70
CA GLN A 141 2.41 -15.70 6.09
C GLN A 141 3.81 -15.19 6.35
N GLY A 142 3.98 -14.37 7.39
CA GLY A 142 5.29 -13.93 7.87
C GLY A 142 5.38 -14.16 9.38
N GLY A 143 6.25 -15.07 9.81
CA GLY A 143 6.28 -15.50 11.21
C GLY A 143 4.91 -16.04 11.68
N ASP A 144 4.44 -15.53 12.82
CA ASP A 144 3.14 -15.87 13.45
C ASP A 144 2.01 -14.90 13.04
N GLU A 145 2.11 -14.29 11.86
CA GLU A 145 1.14 -13.31 11.37
C GLU A 145 0.70 -13.61 9.93
N LEU A 146 -0.56 -13.28 9.64
CA LEU A 146 -1.12 -13.21 8.30
C LEU A 146 -1.01 -11.77 7.79
N PHE A 147 -0.43 -11.62 6.60
CA PHE A 147 -0.34 -10.39 5.85
C PHE A 147 -1.35 -10.43 4.71
N ILE A 148 -2.15 -9.37 4.61
CA ILE A 148 -3.04 -9.12 3.47
C ILE A 148 -2.52 -7.87 2.79
N VAL A 149 -2.00 -8.03 1.58
CA VAL A 149 -1.26 -6.99 0.86
C VAL A 149 -2.02 -6.58 -0.38
N ASP A 150 -2.28 -5.29 -0.55
CA ASP A 150 -2.81 -4.75 -1.81
C ASP A 150 -1.71 -4.78 -2.87
N GLN A 151 -1.87 -5.62 -3.89
CA GLN A 151 -0.84 -5.86 -4.90
C GLN A 151 -0.55 -4.61 -5.75
N HIS A 152 -1.58 -3.81 -6.04
CA HIS A 152 -1.48 -2.64 -6.90
C HIS A 152 -0.77 -1.52 -6.15
N ALA A 153 -1.28 -1.22 -4.95
CA ALA A 153 -0.73 -0.19 -4.09
C ALA A 153 0.73 -0.49 -3.67
N LEU A 154 1.05 -1.76 -3.40
CA LEU A 154 2.41 -2.18 -3.11
C LEU A 154 3.32 -2.00 -4.33
N HIS A 155 2.89 -2.44 -5.52
CA HIS A 155 3.73 -2.35 -6.71
C HIS A 155 3.98 -0.88 -7.10
N GLU A 156 2.98 -0.01 -7.04
CA GLU A 156 3.18 1.44 -7.22
C GLU A 156 4.21 2.00 -6.24
N ARG A 157 4.10 1.65 -4.95
CA ARG A 157 5.04 2.13 -3.93
C ARG A 157 6.46 1.64 -4.21
N ILE A 158 6.64 0.38 -4.59
CA ILE A 158 7.96 -0.17 -4.95
C ILE A 158 8.59 0.63 -6.09
N ARG A 159 7.83 0.83 -7.18
CA ARG A 159 8.31 1.56 -8.35
C ARG A 159 8.64 3.01 -8.02
N TYR A 160 7.79 3.68 -7.24
CA TYR A 160 8.02 5.04 -6.79
C TYR A 160 9.30 5.18 -5.95
N GLU A 161 9.51 4.32 -4.95
CA GLU A 161 10.71 4.39 -4.10
C GLU A 161 11.97 4.10 -4.92
N ARG A 162 11.92 3.15 -5.87
CA ARG A 162 13.03 2.91 -6.81
C ARG A 162 13.33 4.11 -7.70
N LEU A 163 12.29 4.82 -8.15
CA LEU A 163 12.42 6.03 -8.96
C LEU A 163 12.99 7.21 -8.15
N ARG A 164 12.70 7.27 -6.86
CA ARG A 164 13.12 8.36 -5.97
C ARG A 164 14.50 8.13 -5.34
N GLU A 165 14.81 6.89 -4.97
CA GLU A 165 16.09 6.54 -4.35
C GLU A 165 17.22 6.46 -5.40
N GLN A 166 18.48 6.49 -4.92
CA GLN A 166 19.75 6.68 -5.64
C GLN A 166 20.09 5.68 -6.76
N MET A 167 19.13 4.86 -7.21
CA MET A 167 19.31 3.87 -8.26
C MET A 167 19.24 4.45 -9.67
N ILE A 168 18.88 5.73 -9.82
CA ILE A 168 18.47 6.26 -11.10
C ILE A 168 19.10 7.63 -11.36
N SER A 169 19.85 7.73 -12.46
CA SER A 169 20.32 9.02 -12.96
C SER A 169 19.18 9.78 -13.62
N TRP A 170 19.05 11.05 -13.25
CA TRP A 170 18.20 12.02 -13.95
C TRP A 170 18.95 12.69 -15.11
N ASP A 171 20.15 12.23 -15.44
CA ASP A 171 20.91 12.70 -16.59
C ASP A 171 20.11 12.44 -17.87
N GLY A 172 20.11 13.45 -18.76
CA GLY A 172 19.45 13.36 -20.04
C GLY A 172 20.15 12.39 -20.99
N GLN A 173 19.39 11.45 -21.52
CA GLN A 173 19.78 10.60 -22.63
C GLN A 173 19.18 11.12 -23.94
N GLU A 174 20.05 11.43 -24.91
CA GLU A 174 19.62 11.83 -26.24
C GLU A 174 18.84 10.71 -26.95
N LEU A 175 17.72 11.10 -27.56
CA LEU A 175 16.86 10.22 -28.33
C LEU A 175 17.41 10.05 -29.75
N MET A 176 17.32 8.83 -30.29
CA MET A 176 17.71 8.54 -31.67
C MET A 176 16.85 9.29 -32.70
N ALA A 177 15.58 9.53 -32.35
CA ALA A 177 14.65 10.34 -33.12
C ALA A 177 13.87 11.24 -32.14
N PRO A 178 13.76 12.55 -32.41
CA PRO A 178 12.98 13.45 -31.55
C PRO A 178 11.51 13.03 -31.48
N ILE A 179 10.91 13.15 -30.29
CA ILE A 179 9.48 12.90 -30.07
C ILE A 179 8.75 14.24 -30.25
N VAL A 180 7.83 14.32 -31.21
CA VAL A 180 7.11 15.55 -31.53
C VAL A 180 5.77 15.56 -30.81
N ILE A 181 5.61 16.49 -29.88
CA ILE A 181 4.39 16.64 -29.09
C ILE A 181 3.66 17.90 -29.55
N SER A 182 2.45 17.73 -30.10
CA SER A 182 1.57 18.84 -30.45
C SER A 182 1.02 19.48 -29.19
N LEU A 183 1.19 20.79 -29.04
CA LEU A 183 0.80 21.54 -27.83
C LEU A 183 0.07 22.83 -28.18
N GLY A 184 -0.92 23.17 -27.36
CA GLY A 184 -1.59 24.48 -27.40
C GLY A 184 -0.66 25.63 -26.98
N ALA A 185 -1.08 26.87 -27.22
CA ALA A 185 -0.28 28.05 -26.89
C ALA A 185 0.09 28.13 -25.40
N ARG A 186 -0.83 27.76 -24.50
CA ARG A 186 -0.61 27.76 -23.05
C ARG A 186 0.44 26.71 -22.63
N GLU A 187 0.34 25.50 -23.17
CA GLU A 187 1.26 24.40 -22.85
C GLU A 187 2.67 24.68 -23.38
N LYS A 188 2.79 25.26 -24.58
CA LYS A 188 4.07 25.73 -25.12
C LYS A 188 4.73 26.79 -24.21
N GLU A 189 3.95 27.77 -23.74
CA GLU A 189 4.47 28.80 -22.85
C GLU A 189 4.92 28.22 -21.50
N ALA A 190 4.17 27.25 -20.96
CA ALA A 190 4.53 26.55 -19.74
C ALA A 190 5.81 25.72 -19.91
N ALA A 191 5.97 25.03 -21.05
CA ALA A 191 7.19 24.29 -21.38
C ALA A 191 8.40 25.23 -21.46
N ASN A 192 8.27 26.37 -22.16
CA ASN A 192 9.32 27.39 -22.26
C ASN A 192 9.67 27.99 -20.89
N SER A 193 8.66 28.34 -20.10
CA SER A 193 8.86 28.89 -18.75
C SER A 193 9.46 27.86 -17.78
N GLY A 194 9.24 26.57 -18.06
CA GLY A 194 9.78 25.43 -17.31
C GLY A 194 11.08 24.86 -17.85
N GLU A 195 11.69 25.45 -18.89
CA GLU A 195 12.82 24.85 -19.62
C GLU A 195 13.99 24.48 -18.70
N SER A 196 14.39 25.36 -17.77
CA SER A 196 15.47 25.06 -16.81
C SER A 196 15.14 23.84 -15.94
N ARG A 197 13.90 23.76 -15.42
CA ARG A 197 13.45 22.66 -14.55
C ARG A 197 13.39 21.34 -15.32
N LEU A 198 12.89 21.38 -16.56
CA LEU A 198 12.85 20.21 -17.44
C LEU A 198 14.26 19.75 -17.81
N SER A 199 15.18 20.68 -18.07
CA SER A 199 16.59 20.38 -18.35
C SER A 199 17.30 19.71 -17.16
N GLU A 200 17.04 20.16 -15.93
CA GLU A 200 17.55 19.52 -14.69
C GLU A 200 16.94 18.14 -14.40
N LEU A 201 15.82 17.83 -15.08
CA LEU A 201 15.21 16.51 -15.11
C LEU A 201 15.75 15.66 -16.27
N GLY A 202 16.70 16.14 -17.05
CA GLY A 202 17.23 15.44 -18.24
C GLY A 202 16.34 15.55 -19.48
N ILE A 203 15.28 16.37 -19.44
CA ILE A 203 14.37 16.61 -20.56
C ILE A 203 14.83 17.85 -21.33
N SER A 204 15.21 17.66 -22.59
CA SER A 204 15.54 18.77 -23.51
C SER A 204 14.62 18.74 -24.71
N PHE A 205 14.25 19.91 -25.22
CA PHE A 205 13.35 20.02 -26.36
C PHE A 205 13.69 21.24 -27.22
N ALA A 206 13.20 21.24 -28.46
CA ALA A 206 13.20 22.37 -29.36
C ALA A 206 11.75 22.79 -29.66
N VAL A 207 11.47 24.09 -29.67
CA VAL A 207 10.15 24.61 -30.01
C VAL A 207 9.88 24.44 -31.51
N THR A 208 8.66 24.01 -31.86
CA THR A 208 8.19 23.90 -33.24
C THR A 208 6.95 24.78 -33.44
N GLU A 209 6.48 24.93 -34.69
CA GLU A 209 5.25 25.71 -34.95
C GLU A 209 4.03 25.08 -34.26
N GLU A 210 3.91 23.75 -34.31
CA GLU A 210 2.76 22.99 -33.81
C GLU A 210 2.90 22.56 -32.34
N GLY A 211 4.08 22.69 -31.72
CA GLY A 211 4.33 22.19 -30.37
C GLY A 211 5.79 22.25 -29.95
N ILE A 212 6.32 21.11 -29.50
CA ILE A 212 7.74 20.92 -29.18
C ILE A 212 8.26 19.60 -29.74
N ALA A 213 9.56 19.51 -29.97
CA ALA A 213 10.28 18.30 -30.32
C ALA A 213 11.25 17.95 -29.19
N ILE A 214 10.95 16.91 -28.42
CA ILE A 214 11.78 16.45 -27.31
C ILE A 214 12.97 15.68 -27.89
N THR A 215 14.18 16.09 -27.51
CA THR A 215 15.45 15.57 -28.01
C THR A 215 16.18 14.72 -26.98
N SER A 216 15.91 14.93 -25.69
CA SER A 216 16.49 14.18 -24.57
C SER A 216 15.42 13.92 -23.52
N VAL A 217 15.52 12.78 -22.84
CA VAL A 217 14.72 12.43 -21.65
C VAL A 217 15.65 11.79 -20.62
N PRO A 218 15.33 11.84 -19.32
CA PRO A 218 16.13 11.13 -18.32
C PRO A 218 16.21 9.64 -18.63
N GLU A 219 17.38 9.04 -18.42
CA GLU A 219 17.70 7.64 -18.76
C GLU A 219 16.62 6.65 -18.30
N VAL A 220 16.03 6.89 -17.13
CA VAL A 220 14.96 6.06 -16.56
C VAL A 220 13.67 5.97 -17.36
N LEU A 221 13.42 6.97 -18.20
CA LEU A 221 12.24 7.01 -19.05
C LEU A 221 12.50 6.38 -20.42
N VAL A 222 13.75 6.05 -20.75
CA VAL A 222 14.11 5.49 -22.04
C VAL A 222 13.61 4.05 -22.18
N GLY A 223 13.14 3.70 -23.38
CA GLY A 223 12.62 2.36 -23.68
C GLY A 223 11.28 2.06 -23.02
N SER A 224 10.64 3.06 -22.41
CA SER A 224 9.35 2.87 -21.79
C SER A 224 8.19 2.89 -22.78
N ASP A 225 7.30 1.91 -22.66
CA ASP A 225 6.00 1.94 -23.30
C ASP A 225 5.23 3.20 -22.84
N GLY A 226 4.62 3.92 -23.79
CA GLY A 226 3.81 5.11 -23.53
C GLY A 226 4.60 6.35 -23.11
N LEU A 227 5.89 6.44 -23.47
CA LEU A 227 6.73 7.62 -23.17
C LEU A 227 6.13 8.92 -23.71
N GLU A 228 5.62 8.91 -24.95
CA GLU A 228 5.03 10.08 -25.60
C GLU A 228 3.77 10.57 -24.85
N ASP A 229 2.85 9.66 -24.51
CA ASP A 229 1.67 9.96 -23.69
C ASP A 229 2.05 10.47 -22.29
N PHE A 230 3.09 9.89 -21.68
CA PHE A 230 3.61 10.33 -20.39
C PHE A 230 4.16 11.76 -20.45
N LEU A 231 4.96 12.08 -21.47
CA LEU A 231 5.55 13.41 -21.66
C LEU A 231 4.46 14.44 -21.94
N HIS A 232 3.45 14.09 -22.75
CA HIS A 232 2.32 14.97 -23.01
C HIS A 232 1.53 15.27 -21.73
N ASP A 233 1.20 14.26 -20.92
CA ASP A 233 0.54 14.45 -19.62
C ASP A 233 1.38 15.29 -18.65
N LEU A 234 2.70 15.07 -18.60
CA LEU A 234 3.62 15.86 -17.79
C LEU A 234 3.57 17.34 -18.16
N LEU A 235 3.51 17.65 -19.46
CA LEU A 235 3.45 19.04 -19.96
C LEU A 235 2.10 19.69 -19.65
N ILE A 236 1.00 18.94 -19.71
CA ILE A 236 -0.33 19.41 -19.31
C ILE A 236 -0.38 19.74 -17.81
N GLU A 237 0.16 18.86 -16.96
CA GLU A 237 0.24 19.08 -15.51
C GLU A 237 1.12 20.30 -15.20
N LEU A 238 2.27 20.44 -15.88
CA LEU A 238 3.14 21.60 -15.75
C LEU A 238 2.44 22.90 -16.15
N ALA A 239 1.62 22.88 -17.21
CA ALA A 239 0.81 24.04 -17.64
C ALA A 239 -0.36 24.37 -16.71
N SER A 240 -0.72 23.45 -15.82
CA SER A 240 -1.78 23.59 -14.82
C SER A 240 -1.26 24.02 -13.45
N ALA A 241 0.05 23.87 -13.20
CA ALA A 241 0.69 24.29 -11.97
C ALA A 241 0.65 25.82 -11.78
N PRO A 242 0.37 26.34 -10.56
CA PRO A 242 0.46 27.76 -10.26
C PRO A 242 1.90 28.28 -10.31
N ASP A 243 2.11 29.49 -10.84
CA ASP A 243 3.42 30.15 -10.80
C ASP A 243 3.79 30.55 -9.36
N GLY A 244 5.01 30.20 -8.90
CA GLY A 244 5.58 30.79 -7.67
C GLY A 244 6.36 29.90 -6.68
N ALA A 245 6.75 28.67 -7.03
CA ALA A 245 7.66 27.89 -6.18
C ALA A 245 9.13 28.34 -6.32
N GLU A 246 9.91 28.30 -5.24
CA GLU A 246 11.37 28.54 -5.29
C GLU A 246 12.05 27.47 -6.18
N GLU A 247 13.05 27.88 -6.98
CA GLU A 247 13.61 27.06 -8.08
C GLU A 247 14.09 25.66 -7.67
N ILE A 248 14.74 25.52 -6.50
CA ILE A 248 15.34 24.24 -6.06
C ILE A 248 14.26 23.27 -5.54
N ASP A 249 13.30 23.75 -4.75
CA ASP A 249 12.19 22.92 -4.25
C ASP A 249 11.33 22.44 -5.43
N ALA A 250 11.14 23.29 -6.44
CA ALA A 250 10.37 22.95 -7.63
C ALA A 250 10.94 21.78 -8.44
N VAL A 251 12.28 21.60 -8.48
CA VAL A 251 12.91 20.49 -9.23
C VAL A 251 12.79 19.16 -8.48
N ILE A 252 12.95 19.18 -7.16
CA ILE A 252 12.74 18.00 -6.32
C ILE A 252 11.27 17.57 -6.39
N GLU A 253 10.34 18.53 -6.27
CA GLU A 253 8.91 18.27 -6.42
C GLU A 253 8.57 17.73 -7.81
N LEU A 254 9.20 18.24 -8.86
CA LEU A 254 9.00 17.76 -10.23
C LEU A 254 9.52 16.32 -10.40
N ARG A 255 10.68 15.99 -9.82
CA ARG A 255 11.22 14.61 -9.80
C ARG A 255 10.27 13.66 -9.08
N ASP A 256 9.79 14.04 -7.90
CA ASP A 256 8.81 13.27 -7.14
C ASP A 256 7.50 13.10 -7.91
N HIS A 257 7.04 14.14 -8.59
CA HIS A 257 5.84 14.10 -9.42
C HIS A 257 6.00 13.17 -10.64
N VAL A 258 7.14 13.20 -11.31
CA VAL A 258 7.47 12.28 -12.40
C VAL A 258 7.56 10.84 -11.89
N ALA A 259 8.25 10.62 -10.77
CA ALA A 259 8.34 9.31 -10.13
C ALA A 259 6.95 8.76 -9.79
N PHE A 260 6.08 9.62 -9.25
CA PHE A 260 4.68 9.31 -8.95
C PHE A 260 3.92 8.89 -10.21
N MET A 261 3.85 9.75 -11.23
CA MET A 261 3.12 9.46 -12.47
C MET A 261 3.63 8.21 -13.18
N ARG A 262 4.95 7.99 -13.15
CA ARG A 262 5.59 6.83 -13.78
C ARG A 262 5.32 5.54 -13.02
N SER A 263 5.27 5.60 -11.69
CA SER A 263 4.96 4.45 -10.83
C SER A 263 3.55 3.90 -11.09
N CYS A 264 2.57 4.79 -11.33
CA CYS A 264 1.18 4.42 -11.59
C CYS A 264 0.97 3.71 -12.95
N ARG A 265 1.67 4.14 -14.01
CA ARG A 265 1.42 3.65 -15.39
C ARG A 265 1.71 2.16 -15.57
N GLY A 266 2.84 1.67 -15.04
CA GLY A 266 3.30 0.29 -15.20
C GLY A 266 3.11 -0.62 -13.98
N SER A 267 2.47 -0.14 -12.92
CA SER A 267 2.12 -1.02 -11.80
C SER A 267 1.09 -2.07 -12.24
N VAL A 268 1.17 -3.23 -11.60
CA VAL A 268 0.14 -4.29 -11.64
C VAL A 268 -1.18 -3.65 -11.22
N LYS A 269 -2.26 -3.95 -11.93
CA LYS A 269 -3.58 -3.36 -11.67
C LYS A 269 -4.35 -4.15 -10.62
N ALA A 270 -5.37 -3.51 -10.05
CA ALA A 270 -6.41 -4.22 -9.32
C ALA A 270 -7.13 -5.17 -10.30
N ASN A 271 -7.50 -6.37 -9.82
CA ASN A 271 -8.06 -7.47 -10.62
C ASN A 271 -7.12 -8.09 -11.66
N GLU A 272 -5.81 -7.88 -11.55
CA GLU A 272 -4.84 -8.56 -12.37
C GLU A 272 -4.39 -9.86 -11.69
N ARG A 273 -4.51 -10.99 -12.38
CA ARG A 273 -4.04 -12.26 -11.85
C ARG A 273 -2.52 -12.30 -11.80
N LEU A 274 -1.99 -12.72 -10.66
CA LEU A 274 -0.56 -12.87 -10.45
C LEU A 274 -0.20 -14.34 -10.29
N SER A 275 0.86 -14.76 -10.97
CA SER A 275 1.51 -16.03 -10.69
C SER A 275 2.15 -15.99 -9.29
N LEU A 276 2.37 -17.18 -8.71
CA LEU A 276 3.05 -17.30 -7.43
C LEU A 276 4.47 -16.72 -7.46
N ALA A 277 5.14 -16.76 -8.61
CA ALA A 277 6.45 -16.14 -8.80
C ALA A 277 6.38 -14.61 -8.74
N GLU A 278 5.38 -13.99 -9.37
CA GLU A 278 5.16 -12.54 -9.32
C GLU A 278 4.79 -12.07 -7.92
N MET A 279 3.92 -12.81 -7.22
CA MET A 279 3.58 -12.51 -5.82
C MET A 279 4.82 -12.57 -4.92
N ARG A 280 5.64 -13.62 -5.03
CA ARG A 280 6.90 -13.73 -4.28
C ARG A 280 7.83 -12.57 -4.58
N ARG A 281 7.96 -12.20 -5.84
CA ARG A 281 8.81 -11.08 -6.25
C ARG A 281 8.35 -9.76 -5.63
N LEU A 282 7.05 -9.47 -5.60
CA LEU A 282 6.51 -8.28 -4.94
C LEU A 282 6.79 -8.28 -3.43
N LEU A 283 6.64 -9.42 -2.75
CA LEU A 283 6.91 -9.54 -1.32
C LEU A 283 8.41 -9.42 -0.99
N GLU A 284 9.29 -9.89 -1.88
CA GLU A 284 10.74 -9.68 -1.77
C GLU A 284 11.08 -8.20 -1.96
N ASP A 285 10.57 -7.57 -3.02
CA ASP A 285 10.78 -6.15 -3.33
C ASP A 285 10.21 -5.23 -2.23
N MET A 286 9.12 -5.64 -1.58
CA MET A 286 8.56 -4.94 -0.42
C MET A 286 9.58 -4.80 0.73
N ARG A 287 10.53 -5.73 0.85
CA ARG A 287 11.58 -5.69 1.88
C ARG A 287 12.77 -4.80 1.46
N THR A 288 12.80 -4.29 0.25
CA THR A 288 13.92 -3.46 -0.26
C THR A 288 13.58 -1.99 -0.31
N ILE A 289 12.42 -1.56 0.20
CA ILE A 289 11.96 -0.17 0.14
C ILE A 289 11.77 0.43 1.53
N ALA A 290 11.96 1.74 1.66
CA ALA A 290 11.91 2.43 2.94
C ALA A 290 10.52 2.42 3.60
N ASN A 291 9.45 2.61 2.82
CA ASN A 291 8.09 2.68 3.33
C ASN A 291 7.13 1.71 2.62
N PRO A 292 7.09 0.43 3.02
CA PRO A 292 6.20 -0.56 2.43
C PRO A 292 4.78 -0.53 2.99
N TRP A 293 4.45 0.39 3.91
CA TRP A 293 3.19 0.38 4.69
C TRP A 293 2.11 1.30 4.15
N ALA A 294 2.49 2.30 3.36
CA ALA A 294 1.56 3.26 2.78
C ALA A 294 1.84 3.43 1.29
N CYS A 295 0.80 3.47 0.46
CA CYS A 295 0.92 3.71 -0.97
C CYS A 295 1.35 5.15 -1.25
N VAL A 296 1.69 5.48 -2.49
CA VAL A 296 2.11 6.83 -2.91
C VAL A 296 1.09 7.93 -2.58
N HIS A 297 -0.19 7.55 -2.42
CA HIS A 297 -1.30 8.42 -2.02
C HIS A 297 -1.62 8.41 -0.51
N GLY A 298 -0.85 7.67 0.31
CA GLY A 298 -1.00 7.60 1.77
C GLY A 298 -1.94 6.53 2.32
N ARG A 299 -2.55 5.68 1.48
CA ARG A 299 -3.42 4.58 1.93
C ARG A 299 -2.58 3.40 2.45
N PRO A 300 -3.07 2.61 3.41
CA PRO A 300 -2.36 1.39 3.83
C PRO A 300 -2.20 0.40 2.67
N THR A 301 -1.00 -0.13 2.49
CA THR A 301 -0.69 -1.20 1.51
C THR A 301 -0.83 -2.60 2.12
N VAL A 302 -0.78 -2.69 3.45
CA VAL A 302 -0.69 -3.96 4.19
C VAL A 302 -1.60 -3.91 5.40
N LEU A 303 -2.38 -4.97 5.58
CA LEU A 303 -3.05 -5.30 6.83
C LEU A 303 -2.37 -6.51 7.47
N ARG A 304 -2.09 -6.42 8.78
CA ARG A 304 -1.47 -7.49 9.57
C ARG A 304 -2.46 -8.04 10.59
N LEU A 305 -2.62 -9.36 10.58
CA LEU A 305 -3.43 -10.08 11.54
C LEU A 305 -2.52 -11.05 12.29
N THR A 306 -2.27 -10.77 13.56
CA THR A 306 -1.56 -11.71 14.43
C THR A 306 -2.41 -12.94 14.67
N MET A 307 -1.76 -14.07 14.93
CA MET A 307 -2.51 -15.28 15.22
C MET A 307 -3.39 -15.13 16.48
N ASP A 308 -2.99 -14.32 17.46
CA ASP A 308 -3.82 -14.00 18.63
C ASP A 308 -5.05 -13.16 18.28
N HIS A 309 -4.99 -12.29 17.26
CA HIS A 309 -6.17 -11.59 16.74
C HIS A 309 -7.15 -12.58 16.11
N LEU A 310 -6.64 -13.53 15.33
CA LEU A 310 -7.45 -14.58 14.71
C LEU A 310 -8.07 -15.50 15.78
N ASP A 311 -7.27 -15.99 16.73
CA ASP A 311 -7.71 -16.87 17.80
C ASP A 311 -8.81 -16.19 18.64
N ARG A 312 -8.62 -14.92 19.05
CA ARG A 312 -9.65 -14.14 19.76
C ARG A 312 -10.93 -13.97 18.94
N HIS A 313 -10.82 -13.68 17.64
CA HIS A 313 -11.98 -13.53 16.77
C HIS A 313 -12.83 -14.82 16.71
N PHE A 314 -12.19 -15.99 16.77
CA PHE A 314 -12.87 -17.28 16.81
C PHE A 314 -13.18 -17.79 18.23
N GLY A 315 -13.02 -16.96 19.27
CA GLY A 315 -13.26 -17.35 20.67
C GLY A 315 -12.28 -18.38 21.22
N ARG A 316 -11.14 -18.58 20.56
CA ARG A 316 -10.03 -19.40 21.05
C ARG A 316 -9.21 -18.54 22.00
N HIS A 317 -9.44 -18.70 23.30
CA HIS A 317 -8.60 -18.11 24.33
C HIS A 317 -7.51 -19.13 24.65
N GLY A 318 -6.32 -18.91 24.08
CA GLY A 318 -5.09 -19.54 24.55
C GLY A 318 -4.58 -18.85 25.81
#